data_AF-A0A9D1CQH7-F1
#
_entry.id   AF-A0A9D1CQH7-F1
#
_cell.length_a   1.000
_cell.length_b   1.000
_cell.length_c   1.000
_cell.angle_alpha   90.00
_cell.angle_beta   90.00
_cell.angle_gamma   90.00
#
_symmetry.space_group_name_H-M   'P 1'
#
loop_
_entity.id
_entity.type
_entity.pdbx_description
1 polymer ?
#
loop_
_entity_poly.entity_id
_entity_poly.type
_entity_poly.pdbx_seq_one_letter_code
_entity_poly.pdbx_strand_id
1 'polypeptide(L)'
;MRNEELDRALGETPPSFVHRMDQTLRGLKEEKEMKRVAFCTVVLVTLITLLLCTTAIALVSQGLEWYYNNRFTAYQENEPEKYDAIMGHLQTEPPQTTPDDPDIQIAVTEASWAQEQNVLVISLLATARYPEQAELHPMWNLDADGAYVGDSAPAEVTEDSEDRSEHWLWTPEGFGPVDEMVAPGKQLLLLDCGTPSLDGLSLDLVGASMDAYINEDGAVHTVLEVSLDFLQDDYIERQRHLLEENPEFTFLLQNIETAQELQQRLKGASSVTCTIPYTVTHYTEDDTLLYTGGRTGEIRFTLNLDGVTLSPSA
;
A
#
# COMPACT_ATOMS: atom_id res chain seq x y z
N MET A 1 13.28 -65.69 1.43
CA MET A 1 13.92 -66.97 1.83
C MET A 1 13.01 -67.63 2.86
N ARG A 2 12.64 -68.90 2.68
CA ARG A 2 11.76 -69.60 3.64
C ARG A 2 12.57 -69.97 4.88
N ASN A 3 12.00 -69.81 6.09
CA ASN A 3 12.69 -70.02 7.38
C ASN A 3 13.37 -71.40 7.48
N GLU A 4 12.80 -72.41 6.83
CA GLU A 4 13.33 -73.79 6.79
C GLU A 4 14.70 -73.92 6.10
N GLU A 5 15.09 -72.99 5.22
CA GLU A 5 16.38 -73.01 4.51
C GLU A 5 17.51 -72.34 5.32
N LEU A 6 17.16 -71.45 6.26
CA LEU A 6 18.11 -70.73 7.13
C LEU A 6 18.52 -71.55 8.36
N ASP A 7 17.57 -72.25 8.98
CA ASP A 7 17.85 -73.12 10.15
C ASP A 7 18.71 -74.34 9.78
N ARG A 8 18.69 -74.77 8.51
CA ARG A 8 19.51 -75.88 8.01
C ARG A 8 20.99 -75.52 7.79
N ALA A 9 21.30 -74.22 7.65
CA ALA A 9 22.66 -73.74 7.37
C ALA A 9 23.38 -73.18 8.61
N LEU A 10 22.64 -72.73 9.64
CA LEU A 10 23.21 -72.03 10.80
C LEU A 10 22.81 -72.62 12.16
N GLY A 11 21.98 -73.67 12.19
CA GLY A 11 21.44 -74.28 13.40
C GLY A 11 20.26 -73.49 13.99
N GLU A 12 19.49 -74.11 14.89
CA GLU A 12 18.30 -73.49 15.49
C GLU A 12 18.64 -72.15 16.16
N THR A 13 17.95 -71.10 15.74
CA THR A 13 18.14 -69.75 16.27
C THR A 13 17.79 -69.72 17.77
N PRO A 14 18.70 -69.29 18.67
CA PRO A 14 18.44 -69.31 20.10
C PRO A 14 17.21 -68.47 20.48
N PRO A 15 16.30 -68.97 21.34
CA PRO A 15 15.08 -68.24 21.74
C PRO A 15 15.36 -66.85 22.33
N SER A 16 16.54 -66.68 22.96
CA SER A 16 17.00 -65.42 23.53
C SER A 16 17.36 -64.34 22.50
N PHE A 17 17.59 -64.72 21.25
CA PHE A 17 17.81 -63.79 20.14
C PHE A 17 16.48 -63.27 19.60
N VAL A 18 15.52 -64.18 19.38
CA VAL A 18 14.15 -63.84 18.95
C VAL A 18 13.47 -62.92 19.96
N HIS A 19 13.59 -63.23 21.27
CA HIS A 19 12.99 -62.41 22.31
C HIS A 19 13.59 -61.00 22.41
N ARG A 20 14.90 -60.85 22.19
CA ARG A 20 15.57 -59.55 22.16
C ARG A 20 15.18 -58.73 20.93
N MET A 21 15.09 -59.36 19.77
CA MET A 21 14.65 -58.71 18.54
C MET A 21 13.19 -58.21 18.65
N ASP A 22 12.30 -59.01 19.24
CA ASP A 22 10.90 -58.62 19.49
C ASP A 22 10.79 -57.45 20.48
N GLN A 23 11.67 -57.39 21.49
CA GLN A 23 11.74 -56.29 22.45
C GLN A 23 12.25 -54.99 21.78
N THR A 24 13.23 -55.09 20.88
CA THR A 24 13.73 -53.95 20.09
C THR A 24 12.69 -53.45 19.08
N LEU A 25 11.94 -54.36 18.43
CA LEU A 25 10.86 -54.00 17.50
C LEU A 25 9.66 -53.37 18.21
N ARG A 26 9.36 -53.77 19.46
CA ARG A 26 8.33 -53.12 20.28
C ARG A 26 8.73 -51.73 20.76
N GLY A 27 10.03 -51.45 20.92
CA GLY A 27 10.55 -50.10 21.21
C GLY A 27 10.46 -49.14 20.02
N LEU A 28 10.44 -49.64 18.79
CA LEU A 28 10.28 -48.85 17.56
C LEU A 28 8.82 -48.42 17.28
N LYS A 29 7.86 -48.81 18.14
CA LYS A 29 6.44 -48.42 18.03
C LYS A 29 6.11 -47.04 18.66
N GLU A 30 7.11 -46.18 18.82
CA GLU A 30 6.95 -44.74 19.16
C GLU A 30 6.46 -43.88 17.97
N GLU A 31 5.85 -44.48 16.94
CA GLU A 31 5.30 -43.77 15.78
C GLU A 31 4.21 -42.73 16.13
N LYS A 32 3.54 -42.88 17.27
CA LYS A 32 2.34 -42.08 17.60
C LYS A 32 2.70 -40.70 18.18
N GLU A 33 3.78 -40.60 18.95
CA GLU A 33 4.24 -39.32 19.49
C GLU A 33 5.01 -38.51 18.44
N MET A 34 5.87 -39.15 17.64
CA MET A 34 6.56 -38.47 16.53
C MET A 34 5.59 -37.88 15.49
N LYS A 35 4.50 -38.57 15.15
CA LYS A 35 3.49 -38.04 14.20
C LYS A 35 2.76 -36.82 14.75
N ARG A 36 2.48 -36.78 16.06
CA ARG A 36 1.82 -35.63 16.71
C ARG A 36 2.75 -34.43 16.80
N VAL A 37 4.01 -34.64 17.18
CA VAL A 37 5.02 -33.58 17.23
C VAL A 37 5.30 -33.05 15.82
N ALA A 38 5.52 -33.92 14.83
CA ALA A 38 5.73 -33.52 13.44
C ALA A 38 4.54 -32.75 12.85
N PHE A 39 3.31 -33.20 13.13
CA PHE A 39 2.10 -32.49 12.71
C PHE A 39 1.97 -31.12 13.38
N CYS A 40 2.20 -31.03 14.69
CA CYS A 40 2.21 -29.75 15.40
C CYS A 40 3.30 -28.81 14.86
N THR A 41 4.50 -29.31 14.57
CA THR A 41 5.58 -28.52 13.99
C THR A 41 5.23 -28.03 12.59
N VAL A 42 4.63 -28.88 11.74
CA VAL A 42 4.17 -28.45 10.41
C VAL A 42 3.09 -27.38 10.53
N VAL A 43 2.06 -27.57 11.36
CA VAL A 43 1.00 -26.57 11.56
C VAL A 43 1.57 -25.27 12.12
N LEU A 44 2.51 -25.34 13.06
CA LEU A 44 3.11 -24.16 13.69
C LEU A 44 4.04 -23.44 12.71
N VAL A 45 4.79 -24.16 11.87
CA VAL A 45 5.54 -23.58 10.76
C VAL A 45 4.58 -22.96 9.75
N THR A 46 3.50 -23.63 9.34
CA THR A 46 2.51 -23.05 8.41
C THR A 46 1.83 -21.81 9.00
N LEU A 47 1.53 -21.81 10.30
CA LEU A 47 0.99 -20.64 11.00
C LEU A 47 2.01 -19.52 11.11
N ILE A 48 3.28 -19.81 11.41
CA ILE A 48 4.37 -18.83 11.40
C ILE A 48 4.61 -18.31 9.99
N THR A 49 4.60 -19.15 8.96
CA THR A 49 4.75 -18.73 7.56
C THR A 49 3.55 -17.90 7.12
N LEU A 50 2.32 -18.27 7.49
CA LEU A 50 1.13 -17.45 7.27
C LEU A 50 1.24 -16.11 8.01
N LEU A 51 1.69 -16.11 9.27
CA LEU A 51 1.95 -14.89 10.03
C LEU A 51 3.00 -14.01 9.34
N LEU A 52 4.12 -14.61 8.92
CA LEU A 52 5.23 -13.94 8.23
C LEU A 52 4.82 -13.43 6.84
N CYS A 53 3.94 -14.14 6.13
CA CYS A 53 3.36 -13.67 4.88
C CYS A 53 2.36 -12.53 5.09
N THR A 54 1.71 -12.44 6.25
CA THR A 54 0.86 -11.29 6.61
C THR A 54 1.64 -10.11 7.21
N THR A 55 2.83 -10.33 7.78
CA THR A 55 3.65 -9.29 8.43
C THR A 55 4.78 -8.75 7.56
N ALA A 56 4.84 -9.08 6.27
CA ALA A 56 5.92 -8.59 5.39
C ALA A 56 5.91 -7.05 5.21
N ILE A 57 4.84 -6.37 5.65
CA ILE A 57 4.72 -4.91 5.60
C ILE A 57 4.98 -4.26 6.99
N ALA A 58 5.18 -5.03 8.06
CA ALA A 58 5.23 -4.50 9.44
C ALA A 58 6.60 -3.96 9.90
N LEU A 59 7.60 -3.86 9.03
CA LEU A 59 8.94 -3.35 9.36
C LEU A 59 9.37 -2.27 8.35
N VAL A 60 8.53 -1.26 8.19
CA VAL A 60 8.82 -0.16 7.26
C VAL A 60 9.51 0.95 8.05
N SER A 61 10.77 1.18 7.73
CA SER A 61 11.63 2.19 8.37
C SER A 61 11.24 3.64 8.04
N GLN A 62 10.20 3.84 7.21
CA GLN A 62 9.83 5.13 6.62
C GLN A 62 8.33 5.49 6.80
N GLY A 63 7.80 5.37 8.02
CA GLY A 63 6.46 5.90 8.35
C GLY A 63 6.37 7.43 8.30
N LEU A 64 5.22 8.00 8.67
CA LEU A 64 4.91 9.44 8.61
C LEU A 64 5.87 10.28 9.45
N GLU A 65 6.33 9.77 10.59
CA GLU A 65 7.37 10.44 11.38
C GLU A 65 8.68 10.60 10.56
N TRP A 66 9.14 9.53 9.91
CA TRP A 66 10.32 9.60 9.04
C TRP A 66 10.08 10.56 7.86
N TYR A 67 8.90 10.48 7.24
CA TYR A 67 8.52 11.31 6.10
C TYR A 67 8.64 12.80 6.43
N TYR A 68 8.00 13.26 7.51
CA TYR A 68 8.05 14.67 7.93
C TYR A 68 9.42 15.08 8.48
N ASN A 69 10.25 14.14 8.92
CA ASN A 69 11.59 14.44 9.46
C ASN A 69 12.69 14.44 8.40
N ASN A 70 12.51 13.78 7.26
CA ASN A 70 13.58 13.54 6.29
C ASN A 70 13.23 13.94 4.85
N ARG A 71 11.95 13.89 4.46
CA ARG A 71 11.51 14.16 3.10
C ARG A 71 10.71 15.46 2.99
N PHE A 72 9.70 15.62 3.84
CA PHE A 72 8.85 16.81 3.88
C PHE A 72 9.07 17.60 5.16
N THR A 73 10.27 18.16 5.31
CA THR A 73 10.71 18.85 6.55
C THR A 73 10.03 20.20 6.77
N ALA A 74 9.33 20.72 5.75
CA ALA A 74 8.69 22.04 5.78
C ALA A 74 7.68 22.20 6.93
N TYR A 75 7.04 21.12 7.41
CA TYR A 75 6.10 21.19 8.53
C TYR A 75 6.76 21.48 9.86
N GLN A 76 7.95 20.93 10.12
CA GLN A 76 8.66 21.24 11.37
C GLN A 76 9.02 22.72 11.46
N GLU A 77 9.35 23.33 10.32
CA GLU A 77 9.80 24.72 10.25
C GLU A 77 8.63 25.71 10.19
N ASN A 78 7.57 25.38 9.46
CA ASN A 78 6.52 26.34 9.10
C ASN A 78 5.16 26.04 9.76
N GLU A 79 4.85 24.79 10.07
CA GLU A 79 3.55 24.35 10.62
C GLU A 79 3.71 23.31 11.77
N PRO A 80 4.48 23.62 12.83
CA PRO A 80 4.81 22.65 13.88
C PRO A 80 3.58 22.16 14.65
N GLU A 81 2.57 23.02 14.84
CA GLU A 81 1.30 22.64 15.49
C GLU A 81 0.52 21.60 14.67
N LYS A 82 0.58 21.70 13.33
CA LYS A 82 -0.02 20.72 12.42
C LYS A 82 0.72 19.39 12.46
N TYR A 83 2.05 19.42 12.46
CA TYR A 83 2.87 18.23 12.67
C TYR A 83 2.53 17.52 13.99
N ASP A 84 2.50 18.26 15.10
CA ASP A 84 2.20 17.70 16.43
C ASP A 84 0.81 17.08 16.47
N ALA A 85 -0.19 17.70 15.83
CA ALA A 85 -1.53 17.18 15.72
C ALA A 85 -1.58 15.89 14.88
N ILE A 86 -0.92 15.85 13.71
CA ILE A 86 -0.84 14.66 12.86
C ILE A 86 -0.21 13.50 13.65
N MET A 87 0.90 13.74 14.35
CA MET A 87 1.58 12.72 15.16
C MET A 87 0.75 12.30 16.39
N GLY A 88 0.03 13.24 17.02
CA GLY A 88 -0.85 12.97 18.16
C GLY A 88 -2.07 12.11 17.82
N HIS A 89 -2.52 12.15 16.58
CA HIS A 89 -3.68 11.40 16.07
C HIS A 89 -3.31 10.19 15.18
N LEU A 90 -2.03 9.82 15.15
CA LEU A 90 -1.51 8.74 14.32
C LEU A 90 -2.12 7.38 14.70
N GLN A 91 -2.64 6.68 13.69
CA GLN A 91 -3.15 5.31 13.77
C GLN A 91 -2.27 4.43 12.89
N THR A 92 -1.64 3.42 13.48
CA THR A 92 -0.81 2.44 12.77
C THR A 92 -1.63 1.23 12.40
N GLU A 93 -1.39 0.70 11.20
CA GLU A 93 -2.02 -0.49 10.63
C GLU A 93 -3.55 -0.50 10.83
N PRO A 94 -4.27 0.53 10.34
CA PRO A 94 -5.71 0.62 10.56
C PRO A 94 -6.43 -0.63 10.02
N PRO A 95 -7.53 -1.07 10.68
CA PRO A 95 -8.28 -2.22 10.23
C PRO A 95 -8.72 -2.05 8.78
N GLN A 96 -8.28 -2.96 7.91
CA GLN A 96 -8.45 -2.82 6.47
C GLN A 96 -8.76 -4.14 5.79
N THR A 97 -9.33 -4.04 4.59
CA THR A 97 -9.44 -5.14 3.65
C THR A 97 -8.31 -5.00 2.64
N THR A 98 -7.31 -5.86 2.74
CA THR A 98 -6.20 -5.89 1.78
C THR A 98 -6.71 -6.39 0.43
N PRO A 99 -6.51 -5.65 -0.66
CA PRO A 99 -6.86 -6.12 -1.98
C PRO A 99 -5.94 -7.28 -2.39
N ASP A 100 -6.51 -8.29 -3.06
CA ASP A 100 -5.73 -9.38 -3.66
C ASP A 100 -5.36 -9.02 -5.11
N ASP A 101 -4.39 -8.12 -5.25
CA ASP A 101 -3.84 -7.76 -6.56
C ASP A 101 -2.79 -8.78 -7.00
N PRO A 102 -2.83 -9.28 -8.25
CA PRO A 102 -1.90 -10.33 -8.69
C PRO A 102 -0.46 -9.85 -8.91
N ASP A 103 -0.22 -8.55 -9.09
CA ASP A 103 1.11 -8.00 -9.40
C ASP A 103 1.75 -7.28 -8.22
N ILE A 104 0.95 -6.75 -7.28
CA ILE A 104 1.45 -6.02 -6.11
C ILE A 104 0.86 -6.52 -4.78
N GLN A 105 1.51 -6.14 -3.70
CA GLN A 105 0.92 -6.09 -2.36
C GLN A 105 0.81 -4.63 -1.96
N ILE A 106 -0.35 -4.20 -1.47
CA ILE A 106 -0.57 -2.80 -1.06
C ILE A 106 -1.41 -2.74 0.22
N ALA A 107 -1.04 -1.83 1.12
CA ALA A 107 -1.75 -1.62 2.37
C ALA A 107 -1.62 -0.17 2.84
N VAL A 108 -2.63 0.31 3.58
CA VAL A 108 -2.50 1.51 4.40
C VAL A 108 -1.68 1.15 5.62
N THR A 109 -0.54 1.81 5.80
CA THR A 109 0.35 1.57 6.94
C THR A 109 0.00 2.49 8.10
N GLU A 110 -0.35 3.75 7.80
CA GLU A 110 -0.66 4.75 8.82
C GLU A 110 -1.73 5.72 8.32
N ALA A 111 -2.52 6.25 9.23
CA ALA A 111 -3.44 7.35 8.94
C ALA A 111 -3.60 8.25 10.16
N SER A 112 -3.90 9.53 9.95
CA SER A 112 -4.13 10.51 11.01
C SER A 112 -5.30 11.40 10.66
N TRP A 113 -6.23 11.54 11.60
CA TRP A 113 -7.35 12.47 11.53
C TRP A 113 -7.14 13.56 12.59
N ALA A 114 -6.57 14.69 12.16
CA ALA A 114 -6.28 15.84 13.02
C ALA A 114 -7.28 16.97 12.71
N GLN A 115 -8.50 16.82 13.23
CA GLN A 115 -9.62 17.73 12.96
C GLN A 115 -9.35 19.17 13.39
N GLU A 116 -8.63 19.34 14.50
CA GLU A 116 -8.27 20.63 15.08
C GLU A 116 -7.30 21.43 14.21
N GLN A 117 -6.61 20.77 13.29
CA GLN A 117 -5.75 21.38 12.26
C GLN A 117 -6.31 21.17 10.84
N ASN A 118 -7.59 20.77 10.74
CA ASN A 118 -8.30 20.49 9.49
C ASN A 118 -7.48 19.63 8.51
N VAL A 119 -6.88 18.53 8.96
CA VAL A 119 -6.08 17.67 8.08
C VAL A 119 -6.32 16.19 8.29
N LEU A 120 -6.42 15.47 7.17
CA LEU A 120 -6.37 14.01 7.09
C LEU A 120 -5.08 13.63 6.34
N VAL A 121 -4.27 12.77 6.96
CA VAL A 121 -3.07 12.21 6.32
C VAL A 121 -3.21 10.69 6.23
N ILE A 122 -2.85 10.10 5.09
CA ILE A 122 -2.88 8.65 4.88
C ILE A 122 -1.57 8.23 4.23
N SER A 123 -0.91 7.23 4.81
CA SER A 123 0.31 6.62 4.29
C SER A 123 0.01 5.22 3.79
N LEU A 124 0.46 4.93 2.57
CA LEU A 124 0.35 3.63 1.92
C LEU A 124 1.74 3.10 1.60
N LEU A 125 1.84 1.77 1.61
CA LEU A 125 2.99 1.05 1.10
C LEU A 125 2.54 0.03 0.07
N ALA A 126 3.24 -0.01 -1.07
CA ALA A 126 3.10 -1.04 -2.07
C ALA A 126 4.44 -1.68 -2.44
N THR A 127 4.43 -2.99 -2.71
CA THR A 127 5.58 -3.73 -3.23
C THR A 127 5.17 -4.60 -4.41
N ALA A 128 6.09 -4.83 -5.35
CA ALA A 128 5.88 -5.85 -6.36
C ALA A 128 5.76 -7.22 -5.70
N ARG A 129 4.76 -8.02 -6.08
CA ARG A 129 4.56 -9.39 -5.57
C ARG A 129 5.68 -10.34 -6.02
N TYR A 130 6.26 -10.06 -7.19
CA TYR A 130 7.36 -10.82 -7.80
C TYR A 130 8.54 -9.86 -8.08
N PRO A 131 9.27 -9.39 -7.06
CA PRO A 131 10.32 -8.38 -7.20
C PRO A 131 11.52 -8.85 -8.04
N GLU A 132 11.65 -10.16 -8.25
CA GLU A 132 12.63 -10.75 -9.16
C GLU A 132 12.23 -10.67 -10.64
N GLN A 133 10.94 -10.41 -10.93
CA GLN A 133 10.38 -10.31 -12.28
C GLN A 133 9.95 -8.88 -12.62
N ALA A 134 9.64 -8.06 -11.62
CA ALA A 134 9.13 -6.71 -11.82
C ALA A 134 9.71 -5.70 -10.83
N GLU A 135 9.74 -4.43 -11.26
CA GLU A 135 10.01 -3.27 -10.41
C GLU A 135 8.75 -2.41 -10.34
N LEU A 136 8.42 -1.96 -9.13
CA LEU A 136 7.27 -1.09 -8.90
C LEU A 136 7.77 0.34 -8.70
N HIS A 137 7.25 1.27 -9.49
CA HIS A 137 7.54 2.69 -9.39
C HIS A 137 6.22 3.48 -9.30
N PRO A 138 6.20 4.68 -8.69
CA PRO A 138 5.09 5.59 -8.84
C PRO A 138 4.87 5.94 -10.31
N MET A 139 3.62 6.02 -10.77
CA MET A 139 3.28 6.54 -12.10
C MET A 139 3.87 7.94 -12.31
N TRP A 140 3.91 8.74 -11.26
CA TRP A 140 4.44 10.10 -11.23
C TRP A 140 5.96 10.21 -11.43
N ASN A 141 6.68 9.09 -11.37
CA ASN A 141 8.10 9.07 -11.74
C ASN A 141 8.29 8.98 -13.26
N LEU A 142 7.26 8.59 -14.00
CA LEU A 142 7.30 8.58 -15.45
C LEU A 142 7.06 10.00 -15.97
N ASP A 143 8.00 10.51 -16.75
CA ASP A 143 7.94 11.83 -17.39
C ASP A 143 7.65 12.99 -16.42
N ALA A 144 8.24 12.91 -15.21
CA ALA A 144 8.01 13.86 -14.13
C ALA A 144 8.33 15.33 -14.50
N ASP A 145 9.20 15.56 -15.48
CA ASP A 145 9.57 16.88 -15.99
C ASP A 145 8.57 17.46 -17.01
N GLY A 146 7.61 16.66 -17.48
CA GLY A 146 6.61 17.07 -18.47
C GLY A 146 7.16 17.23 -19.89
N ALA A 147 8.39 16.78 -20.15
CA ALA A 147 9.05 16.96 -21.44
C ALA A 147 8.64 15.90 -22.49
N TYR A 148 7.90 14.87 -22.09
CA TYR A 148 7.35 13.89 -23.02
C TYR A 148 6.17 14.48 -23.80
N VAL A 149 6.29 14.47 -25.13
CA VAL A 149 5.27 14.98 -26.07
C VAL A 149 4.90 13.92 -27.14
N GLY A 150 5.39 12.69 -26.96
CA GLY A 150 5.13 11.54 -27.84
C GLY A 150 5.48 11.79 -29.31
N ASP A 151 4.72 11.20 -30.22
CA ASP A 151 4.87 11.37 -31.67
C ASP A 151 4.68 12.82 -32.16
N SER A 152 4.21 13.72 -31.29
CA SER A 152 4.09 15.15 -31.57
C SER A 152 5.40 15.92 -31.33
N ALA A 153 6.48 15.23 -30.93
CA ALA A 153 7.79 15.84 -30.75
C ALA A 153 8.23 16.60 -32.01
N PRO A 154 8.70 17.85 -31.85
CA PRO A 154 9.19 18.61 -32.99
C PRO A 154 10.37 17.90 -33.65
N ALA A 155 10.34 17.80 -34.98
CA ALA A 155 11.40 17.16 -35.76
C ALA A 155 12.77 17.89 -35.64
N GLU A 156 12.76 19.15 -35.23
CA GLU A 156 13.94 19.94 -34.91
C GLU A 156 13.92 20.29 -33.42
N VAL A 157 14.73 19.58 -32.64
CA VAL A 157 15.00 19.85 -31.22
C VAL A 157 16.03 20.98 -31.18
N THR A 158 15.67 22.15 -30.65
CA THR A 158 16.66 23.22 -30.37
C THR A 158 17.57 22.79 -29.22
N GLU A 159 18.78 23.38 -29.08
CA GLU A 159 19.69 23.05 -27.96
C GLU A 159 19.04 23.24 -26.57
N ASP A 160 17.98 24.06 -26.47
CA ASP A 160 17.20 24.31 -25.25
C ASP A 160 15.86 23.53 -25.18
N SER A 161 15.58 22.63 -26.13
CA SER A 161 14.31 21.88 -26.16
C SER A 161 14.46 20.58 -25.39
N GLU A 162 13.67 20.43 -24.33
CA GLU A 162 13.59 19.20 -23.54
C GLU A 162 12.57 18.19 -24.12
N ASP A 163 11.74 18.64 -25.09
CA ASP A 163 10.71 17.82 -25.75
C ASP A 163 11.26 16.50 -26.30
N ARG A 164 10.69 15.38 -25.85
CA ARG A 164 11.08 14.02 -26.24
C ARG A 164 9.90 13.17 -26.70
N SER A 165 10.21 12.19 -27.53
CA SER A 165 9.26 11.19 -28.06
C SER A 165 9.33 9.84 -27.35
N GLU A 166 10.25 9.68 -26.40
CA GLU A 166 10.42 8.48 -25.58
C GLU A 166 10.10 8.80 -24.12
N HIS A 167 9.53 7.84 -23.40
CA HIS A 167 9.27 7.99 -21.97
C HIS A 167 10.56 7.89 -21.17
N TRP A 168 10.70 8.76 -20.16
CA TRP A 168 11.78 8.68 -19.19
C TRP A 168 11.27 8.38 -17.80
N LEU A 169 12.02 7.55 -17.07
CA LEU A 169 11.74 7.19 -15.69
C LEU A 169 12.70 7.89 -14.75
N TRP A 170 12.16 8.50 -13.70
CA TRP A 170 12.92 9.05 -12.60
C TRP A 170 13.12 8.00 -11.50
N THR A 171 14.37 7.80 -11.10
CA THR A 171 14.81 6.85 -10.07
C THR A 171 15.69 7.56 -9.04
N PRO A 172 15.92 6.97 -7.86
CA PRO A 172 16.89 7.48 -6.90
C PRO A 172 18.31 7.67 -7.48
N GLU A 173 18.68 6.88 -8.49
CA GLU A 173 20.01 6.88 -9.11
C GLU A 173 20.14 7.89 -10.27
N GLY A 174 19.04 8.38 -10.81
CA GLY A 174 19.01 9.30 -11.96
C GLY A 174 17.72 9.21 -12.76
N PHE A 175 17.73 9.83 -13.94
CA PHE A 175 16.60 9.84 -14.86
C PHE A 175 17.07 9.55 -16.28
N GLY A 176 16.23 8.89 -17.08
CA GLY A 176 16.55 8.52 -18.45
C GLY A 176 15.52 7.57 -19.05
N PRO A 177 15.78 7.03 -20.26
CA PRO A 177 14.89 6.09 -20.93
C PRO A 177 14.52 4.90 -20.05
N VAL A 178 13.26 4.44 -20.14
CA VAL A 178 12.74 3.37 -19.27
C VAL A 178 13.58 2.09 -19.34
N ASP A 179 14.02 1.70 -20.52
CA ASP A 179 14.81 0.48 -20.74
C ASP A 179 16.23 0.56 -20.15
N GLU A 180 16.76 1.77 -19.93
CA GLU A 180 18.02 2.01 -19.24
C GLU A 180 17.87 2.09 -17.72
N MET A 181 16.71 2.56 -17.24
CA MET A 181 16.45 2.79 -15.81
C MET A 181 15.93 1.56 -15.06
N VAL A 182 15.31 0.61 -15.77
CA VAL A 182 14.77 -0.63 -15.18
C VAL A 182 15.83 -1.74 -15.20
N ALA A 183 15.94 -2.53 -14.13
CA ALA A 183 16.94 -3.60 -14.10
C ALA A 183 16.75 -4.62 -15.24
N PRO A 184 17.84 -5.13 -15.85
CA PRO A 184 17.76 -6.03 -16.99
C PRO A 184 16.90 -7.27 -16.73
N GLY A 185 15.94 -7.50 -17.63
CA GLY A 185 15.05 -8.66 -17.58
C GLY A 185 13.85 -8.52 -16.65
N LYS A 186 13.70 -7.38 -15.98
CA LYS A 186 12.49 -7.05 -15.21
C LYS A 186 11.49 -6.24 -16.03
N GLN A 187 10.23 -6.38 -15.67
CA GLN A 187 9.16 -5.54 -16.17
C GLN A 187 8.95 -4.33 -15.25
N LEU A 188 8.61 -3.18 -15.82
CA LEU A 188 8.19 -2.02 -15.05
C LEU A 188 6.68 -2.06 -14.77
N LEU A 189 6.32 -1.94 -13.50
CA LEU A 189 4.97 -1.70 -13.01
C LEU A 189 4.89 -0.26 -12.48
N LEU A 190 3.82 0.43 -12.85
CA LEU A 190 3.54 1.80 -12.43
C LEU A 190 2.31 1.81 -11.54
N LEU A 191 2.45 2.38 -10.34
CA LEU A 191 1.37 2.54 -9.37
C LEU A 191 0.90 3.99 -9.35
N ASP A 192 -0.39 4.19 -9.54
CA ASP A 192 -1.07 5.46 -9.28
C ASP A 192 -2.12 5.28 -8.19
N CYS A 193 -2.11 6.17 -7.21
CA CYS A 193 -3.11 6.19 -6.14
C CYS A 193 -4.04 7.37 -6.39
N GLY A 194 -5.34 7.10 -6.52
CA GLY A 194 -6.34 8.13 -6.75
C GLY A 194 -6.83 8.77 -5.45
N THR A 195 -7.74 9.73 -5.59
CA THR A 195 -8.25 10.48 -4.45
C THR A 195 -9.07 9.59 -3.50
N PRO A 196 -8.87 9.70 -2.18
CA PRO A 196 -9.67 8.96 -1.21
C PRO A 196 -11.15 9.36 -1.26
N SER A 197 -12.00 8.46 -0.77
CA SER A 197 -13.40 8.72 -0.45
C SER A 197 -13.68 8.40 1.01
N LEU A 198 -14.65 9.10 1.59
CA LEU A 198 -15.13 8.89 2.96
C LEU A 198 -16.59 8.43 2.91
N ASP A 199 -16.87 7.25 3.45
CA ASP A 199 -18.16 6.54 3.35
C ASP A 199 -18.74 6.50 1.91
N GLY A 200 -17.86 6.40 0.92
CA GLY A 200 -18.23 6.34 -0.50
C GLY A 200 -18.49 7.71 -1.16
N LEU A 201 -18.23 8.82 -0.46
CA LEU A 201 -18.25 10.16 -1.02
C LEU A 201 -16.82 10.55 -1.42
N SER A 202 -16.59 10.76 -2.72
CA SER A 202 -15.27 11.11 -3.26
C SER A 202 -14.80 12.47 -2.76
N LEU A 203 -13.51 12.58 -2.44
CA LEU A 203 -12.86 13.84 -2.11
C LEU A 203 -12.16 14.48 -3.33
N ASP A 204 -12.41 14.03 -4.57
CA ASP A 204 -11.78 14.55 -5.81
C ASP A 204 -11.83 16.07 -5.98
N LEU A 205 -12.84 16.71 -5.39
CA LEU A 205 -13.08 18.14 -5.51
C LEU A 205 -12.62 18.93 -4.28
N VAL A 206 -12.04 18.23 -3.30
CA VAL A 206 -11.40 18.78 -2.12
C VAL A 206 -9.90 18.80 -2.37
N GLY A 207 -9.22 19.88 -1.97
CA GLY A 207 -7.77 19.97 -2.11
C GLY A 207 -7.07 18.79 -1.42
N ALA A 208 -6.44 17.95 -2.23
CA ALA A 208 -5.56 16.88 -1.78
C ALA A 208 -4.17 17.10 -2.38
N SER A 209 -3.15 16.82 -1.59
CA SER A 209 -1.77 16.68 -2.06
C SER A 209 -1.34 15.22 -1.93
N MET A 210 -0.46 14.81 -2.83
CA MET A 210 0.12 13.48 -2.82
C MET A 210 1.62 13.60 -3.04
N ASP A 211 2.37 12.81 -2.30
CA ASP A 211 3.77 12.52 -2.58
C ASP A 211 3.95 11.00 -2.67
N ALA A 212 4.65 10.54 -3.71
CA ALA A 212 4.92 9.13 -3.92
C ALA A 212 6.40 8.93 -4.25
N TYR A 213 7.03 7.95 -3.60
CA TYR A 213 8.45 7.72 -3.72
C TYR A 213 8.83 6.27 -3.43
N ILE A 214 10.04 5.90 -3.83
CA ILE A 214 10.58 4.55 -3.63
C ILE A 214 11.53 4.58 -2.45
N ASN A 215 11.38 3.64 -1.52
CA ASN A 215 12.29 3.48 -0.40
C ASN A 215 13.50 2.59 -0.77
N GLU A 216 14.45 2.44 0.16
CA GLU A 216 15.67 1.64 -0.06
C GLU A 216 15.39 0.16 -0.35
N ASP A 217 14.24 -0.35 0.06
CA ASP A 217 13.80 -1.74 -0.16
C ASP A 217 13.07 -1.92 -1.50
N GLY A 218 12.93 -0.87 -2.30
CA GLY A 218 12.20 -0.89 -3.58
C GLY A 218 10.68 -0.90 -3.43
N ALA A 219 10.16 -0.54 -2.26
CA ALA A 219 8.74 -0.36 -2.02
C ALA A 219 8.31 1.07 -2.37
N VAL A 220 7.12 1.21 -2.95
CA VAL A 220 6.49 2.50 -3.20
C VAL A 220 5.74 2.95 -1.96
N HIS A 221 6.17 4.07 -1.41
CA HIS A 221 5.43 4.84 -0.42
C HIS A 221 4.55 5.87 -1.10
N THR A 222 3.33 6.03 -0.60
CA THR A 222 2.44 7.13 -1.00
C THR A 222 1.89 7.80 0.24
N VAL A 223 2.09 9.11 0.35
CA VAL A 223 1.52 9.94 1.41
C VAL A 223 0.48 10.84 0.76
N LEU A 224 -0.77 10.66 1.18
CA LEU A 224 -1.91 11.49 0.81
C LEU A 224 -2.20 12.45 1.96
N GLU A 225 -2.35 13.73 1.65
CA GLU A 225 -2.86 14.71 2.60
C GLU A 225 -4.10 15.40 2.02
N VAL A 226 -5.15 15.49 2.81
CA VAL A 226 -6.41 16.11 2.43
C VAL A 226 -6.76 17.18 3.45
N SER A 227 -7.03 18.40 2.97
CA SER A 227 -7.60 19.45 3.83
C SER A 227 -9.02 19.07 4.22
N LEU A 228 -9.34 19.17 5.51
CA LEU A 228 -10.68 19.00 6.06
C LEU A 228 -11.45 20.33 6.14
N ASP A 229 -10.96 21.41 5.52
CA ASP A 229 -11.65 22.70 5.50
C ASP A 229 -13.04 22.60 4.88
N PHE A 230 -13.27 21.63 3.99
CA PHE A 230 -14.59 21.38 3.40
C PHE A 230 -15.65 20.95 4.43
N LEU A 231 -15.24 20.51 5.63
CA LEU A 231 -16.15 20.22 6.73
C LEU A 231 -16.53 21.47 7.55
N GLN A 232 -16.01 22.65 7.21
CA GLN A 232 -16.30 23.89 7.91
C GLN A 232 -17.48 24.64 7.26
N ASP A 233 -18.32 25.28 8.09
CA ASP A 233 -19.49 26.02 7.62
C ASP A 233 -19.10 27.19 6.70
N ASP A 234 -17.98 27.85 6.99
CA ASP A 234 -17.47 28.97 6.19
C ASP A 234 -16.97 28.55 4.80
N TYR A 235 -16.49 27.31 4.64
CA TYR A 235 -16.18 26.74 3.33
C TYR A 235 -17.46 26.61 2.50
N ILE A 236 -18.51 26.01 3.06
CA ILE A 236 -19.78 25.80 2.36
C ILE A 236 -20.40 27.14 1.93
N GLU A 237 -20.40 28.14 2.82
CA GLU A 237 -20.89 29.48 2.48
C GLU A 237 -20.06 30.15 1.37
N ARG A 238 -18.73 29.98 1.38
CA ARG A 238 -17.87 30.45 0.27
C ARG A 238 -18.21 29.75 -1.05
N GLN A 239 -18.42 28.44 -1.04
CA GLN A 239 -18.82 27.71 -2.26
C GLN A 239 -20.19 28.18 -2.76
N ARG A 240 -21.15 28.46 -1.86
CA ARG A 240 -22.47 29.00 -2.22
C ARG A 240 -22.36 30.36 -2.88
N HIS A 241 -21.58 31.26 -2.31
CA HIS A 241 -21.34 32.58 -2.90
C HIS A 241 -20.69 32.49 -4.28
N LEU A 242 -19.67 31.63 -4.44
CA LEU A 242 -19.03 31.39 -5.73
C LEU A 242 -20.00 30.85 -6.78
N LEU A 243 -20.92 29.97 -6.39
CA LEU A 243 -21.97 29.44 -7.27
C LEU A 243 -23.00 30.51 -7.65
N GLU A 244 -23.36 31.40 -6.73
CA GLU A 244 -24.25 32.53 -7.03
C GLU A 244 -23.61 33.51 -8.02
N GLU A 245 -22.30 33.75 -7.90
CA GLU A 245 -21.53 34.59 -8.82
C GLU A 245 -21.26 33.91 -10.17
N ASN A 246 -21.12 32.58 -10.19
CA ASN A 246 -20.77 31.78 -11.37
C ASN A 246 -21.69 30.54 -11.51
N PRO A 247 -22.97 30.71 -11.90
CA PRO A 247 -23.95 29.62 -11.93
C PRO A 247 -23.61 28.47 -12.89
N GLU A 248 -22.70 28.69 -13.83
CA GLU A 248 -22.18 27.67 -14.75
C GLU A 248 -21.24 26.67 -14.08
N PHE A 249 -20.67 27.00 -12.91
CA PHE A 249 -19.79 26.12 -12.14
C PHE A 249 -20.60 25.08 -11.35
N THR A 250 -21.31 24.24 -12.08
CA THR A 250 -22.18 23.18 -11.54
C THR A 250 -21.44 22.19 -10.62
N PHE A 251 -20.12 22.05 -10.74
CA PHE A 251 -19.31 21.26 -9.80
C PHE A 251 -19.34 21.81 -8.37
N LEU A 252 -19.54 23.13 -8.17
CA LEU A 252 -19.66 23.73 -6.84
C LEU A 252 -20.89 23.22 -6.09
N LEU A 253 -21.98 22.92 -6.81
CA LEU A 253 -23.16 22.30 -6.21
C LEU A 253 -22.81 20.92 -5.64
N GLN A 254 -22.06 20.12 -6.41
CA GLN A 254 -21.60 18.81 -5.97
C GLN A 254 -20.65 18.92 -4.76
N ASN A 255 -19.79 19.94 -4.70
CA ASN A 255 -18.93 20.21 -3.54
C ASN A 255 -19.75 20.50 -2.29
N ILE A 256 -20.74 21.40 -2.41
CA ILE A 256 -21.63 21.77 -1.31
C ILE A 256 -22.40 20.54 -0.81
N GLU A 257 -23.01 19.77 -1.71
CA GLU A 257 -23.79 18.58 -1.36
C GLU A 257 -22.91 17.53 -0.67
N THR A 258 -21.72 17.26 -1.22
CA THR A 258 -20.76 16.30 -0.67
C THR A 258 -20.28 16.73 0.72
N ALA A 259 -19.90 18.00 0.88
CA ALA A 259 -19.46 18.55 2.16
C ALA A 259 -20.56 18.47 3.23
N GLN A 260 -21.79 18.88 2.89
CA GLN A 260 -22.92 18.82 3.81
C GLN A 260 -23.28 17.38 4.21
N GLU A 261 -23.23 16.45 3.25
CA GLU A 261 -23.50 15.05 3.53
C GLU A 261 -22.41 14.43 4.42
N LEU A 262 -21.14 14.73 4.17
CA LEU A 262 -20.03 14.30 5.04
C LEU A 262 -20.13 14.90 6.44
N GLN A 263 -20.39 16.21 6.59
CA GLN A 263 -20.66 16.83 7.89
C GLN A 263 -21.77 16.09 8.65
N GLN A 264 -22.85 15.73 7.97
CA GLN A 264 -23.97 15.02 8.59
C GLN A 264 -23.58 13.60 9.02
N ARG A 265 -22.85 12.84 8.18
CA ARG A 265 -22.42 11.47 8.47
C ARG A 265 -21.39 11.40 9.60
N LEU A 266 -20.47 12.36 9.63
CA LEU A 266 -19.41 12.43 10.63
C LEU A 266 -19.90 12.95 12.00
N LYS A 267 -21.08 13.59 12.05
CA LYS A 267 -21.65 14.14 13.28
C LYS A 267 -21.93 13.05 14.31
N GLY A 268 -21.06 12.95 15.32
CA GLY A 268 -21.15 11.96 16.40
C GLY A 268 -20.69 10.56 16.00
N ALA A 269 -20.03 10.42 14.85
CA ALA A 269 -19.38 9.18 14.46
C ALA A 269 -18.05 9.02 15.22
N SER A 270 -17.75 7.79 15.65
CA SER A 270 -16.45 7.43 16.25
C SER A 270 -15.43 6.97 15.19
N SER A 271 -15.91 6.62 14.00
CA SER A 271 -15.09 6.14 12.89
C SER A 271 -15.78 6.40 11.54
N VAL A 272 -14.99 6.37 10.47
CA VAL A 272 -15.44 6.51 9.08
C VAL A 272 -14.77 5.45 8.21
N THR A 273 -15.46 4.96 7.19
CA THR A 273 -14.84 4.09 6.18
C THR A 273 -14.11 4.95 5.17
N CYS A 274 -12.80 4.76 5.01
CA CYS A 274 -12.05 5.37 3.94
C CYS A 274 -11.77 4.35 2.83
N THR A 275 -11.91 4.77 1.57
CA THR A 275 -11.59 3.96 0.41
C THR A 275 -10.64 4.72 -0.52
N ILE A 276 -9.53 4.09 -0.89
CA ILE A 276 -8.51 4.66 -1.78
C ILE A 276 -8.46 3.82 -3.05
N PRO A 277 -8.85 4.38 -4.21
CA PRO A 277 -8.66 3.71 -5.48
C PRO A 277 -7.17 3.72 -5.87
N TYR A 278 -6.71 2.68 -6.53
CA TYR A 278 -5.39 2.64 -7.15
C TYR A 278 -5.46 1.98 -8.52
N THR A 279 -4.45 2.27 -9.34
CA THR A 279 -4.25 1.68 -10.67
C THR A 279 -2.84 1.12 -10.76
N VAL A 280 -2.71 -0.13 -11.22
CA VAL A 280 -1.44 -0.74 -11.58
C VAL A 280 -1.37 -0.91 -13.08
N THR A 281 -0.38 -0.27 -13.69
CA THR A 281 -0.15 -0.33 -15.14
C THR A 281 1.16 -1.05 -15.42
N HIS A 282 1.11 -2.00 -16.37
CA HIS A 282 2.31 -2.59 -16.95
C HIS A 282 2.85 -1.61 -17.99
N TYR A 283 4.11 -1.18 -17.85
CA TYR A 283 4.68 -0.22 -18.78
C TYR A 283 4.63 -0.73 -20.23
N THR A 284 4.30 0.18 -21.14
CA THR A 284 4.26 -0.06 -22.57
C THR A 284 4.47 1.27 -23.30
N GLU A 285 5.10 1.23 -24.47
CA GLU A 285 5.27 2.38 -25.37
C GLU A 285 3.94 2.83 -26.04
N ASP A 286 2.85 2.08 -25.86
CA ASP A 286 1.52 2.51 -26.33
C ASP A 286 0.88 3.44 -25.29
N ASP A 287 0.98 4.75 -25.51
CA ASP A 287 0.40 5.80 -24.66
C ASP A 287 -1.06 5.52 -24.27
N THR A 288 -1.87 5.03 -25.21
CA THR A 288 -3.28 4.80 -24.93
C THR A 288 -3.42 3.69 -23.90
N LEU A 289 -2.68 2.58 -24.08
CA LEU A 289 -2.68 1.48 -23.12
C LEU A 289 -2.02 1.86 -21.80
N LEU A 290 -0.99 2.71 -21.82
CA LEU A 290 -0.29 3.17 -20.63
C LEU A 290 -1.21 4.00 -19.71
N TYR A 291 -1.96 4.96 -20.27
CA TYR A 291 -2.79 5.86 -19.46
C TYR A 291 -4.23 5.36 -19.24
N THR A 292 -4.70 4.35 -19.98
CA THR A 292 -6.08 3.86 -19.85
C THR A 292 -6.22 2.35 -19.61
N GLY A 293 -5.14 1.58 -19.81
CA GLY A 293 -5.14 0.12 -19.75
C GLY A 293 -4.80 -0.48 -18.39
N GLY A 294 -4.54 0.36 -17.37
CA GLY A 294 -4.20 -0.09 -16.03
C GLY A 294 -5.31 -0.88 -15.35
N ARG A 295 -4.93 -1.85 -14.50
CA ARG A 295 -5.87 -2.58 -13.64
C ARG A 295 -6.18 -1.75 -12.41
N THR A 296 -7.45 -1.55 -12.12
CA THR A 296 -7.89 -0.80 -10.95
C THR A 296 -8.24 -1.70 -9.77
N GLY A 297 -7.99 -1.19 -8.57
CA GLY A 297 -8.40 -1.80 -7.31
C GLY A 297 -8.74 -0.73 -6.27
N GLU A 298 -9.21 -1.16 -5.11
CA GLU A 298 -9.47 -0.26 -3.98
C GLU A 298 -8.96 -0.85 -2.68
N ILE A 299 -8.45 0.00 -1.80
CA ILE A 299 -8.13 -0.34 -0.42
C ILE A 299 -9.20 0.29 0.44
N ARG A 300 -9.82 -0.51 1.32
CA ARG A 300 -10.84 -0.04 2.26
C ARG A 300 -10.36 -0.23 3.68
N PHE A 301 -10.36 0.83 4.46
CA PHE A 301 -9.96 0.80 5.87
C PHE A 301 -10.90 1.62 6.75
N THR A 302 -10.91 1.30 8.03
CA THR A 302 -11.66 2.05 9.04
C THR A 302 -10.73 3.03 9.72
N LEU A 303 -11.06 4.31 9.63
CA LEU A 303 -10.35 5.39 10.29
C LEU A 303 -11.12 5.77 11.56
N ASN A 304 -10.47 5.75 12.72
CA ASN A 304 -11.08 6.27 13.94
C ASN A 304 -11.04 7.80 13.93
N LEU A 305 -12.16 8.41 14.32
CA LEU A 305 -12.33 9.85 14.47
C LEU A 305 -12.14 10.28 15.94
N ASP A 306 -12.00 9.30 16.85
CA ASP A 306 -11.87 9.52 18.29
C ASP A 306 -10.51 10.12 18.65
N GLY A 307 -10.51 11.45 18.63
CA GLY A 307 -9.49 12.37 19.12
C GLY A 307 -10.06 13.75 19.45
N VAL A 308 -11.37 13.95 19.27
CA VAL A 308 -12.02 15.26 19.31
C VAL A 308 -12.91 15.39 20.54
N THR A 309 -12.42 16.08 21.58
CA THR A 309 -13.33 16.91 22.38
C THR A 309 -13.76 18.06 21.49
N LEU A 310 -15.01 18.06 21.03
CA LEU A 310 -15.65 19.27 20.53
C LEU A 310 -15.54 20.31 21.66
N SER A 311 -14.66 21.30 21.51
CA SER A 311 -14.69 22.45 22.39
C SER A 311 -16.09 23.06 22.25
N PRO A 312 -16.88 23.17 23.33
CA PRO A 312 -18.13 23.88 23.25
C PRO A 312 -17.80 25.34 22.89
N SER A 313 -18.40 25.81 21.81
CA SER A 313 -18.42 27.21 21.39
C SER A 313 -18.55 28.14 22.60
N ALA A 314 -17.57 29.04 22.78
CA ALA A 314 -17.66 30.17 23.70
C ALA A 314 -18.37 31.35 23.04
#